data_AF-S9QUV7-F1
#
_entry.id   AF-S9QUV7-F1
#
_cell.length_a   1.000
_cell.length_b   1.000
_cell.length_c   1.000
_cell.angle_alpha   90.00
_cell.angle_beta   90.00
_cell.angle_gamma   90.00
#
_symmetry.space_group_name_H-M   'P 1'
#
loop_
_entity.id
_entity.type
_entity.pdbx_description
1 polymer ?
#
loop_
_entity_poly.entity_id
_entity_poly.type
_entity_poly.pdbx_seq_one_letter_code
_entity_poly.pdbx_strand_id
1 'polypeptide(L)' 'MTAIDTPRPRGLLYRLPIIGRFARELTEDFHGNIWYFLVILLTLLVVALQTWGLPALTLAAVGATPVMFVIIVMITVGK' A
#
# COMPACT_ATOMS: atom_id res chain seq x y z
N MET A 1 24.49 31.56 7.83
CA MET A 1 23.19 31.24 7.20
C MET A 1 23.44 30.18 6.13
N THR A 2 23.39 28.90 6.48
CA THR A 2 23.54 27.80 5.50
C THR A 2 22.15 27.19 5.29
N ALA A 3 21.60 27.33 4.09
CA ALA A 3 20.35 26.69 3.73
C ALA A 3 20.55 25.17 3.79
N ILE A 4 19.81 24.50 4.68
CA ILE A 4 19.77 23.04 4.71
C ILE A 4 18.86 22.63 3.54
N ASP A 5 19.44 22.39 2.38
CA ASP A 5 18.77 21.67 1.30
C ASP A 5 18.61 20.21 1.73
N THR A 6 17.59 19.98 2.56
CA THR A 6 17.12 18.62 2.87
C THR A 6 16.66 18.00 1.56
N PRO A 7 17.13 16.80 1.18
CA PRO A 7 16.64 16.13 -0.01
C PRO A 7 15.17 15.79 0.23
N ARG A 8 14.25 16.62 -0.25
CA ARG A 8 12.82 16.34 -0.17
C ARG A 8 12.58 15.14 -1.07
N PRO A 9 12.12 13.97 -0.55
CA PRO A 9 11.87 12.81 -1.38
C PRO A 9 10.82 13.17 -2.45
N ARG A 10 11.26 13.31 -3.70
CA ARG A 10 10.44 13.74 -4.83
C ARG A 10 9.78 12.51 -5.46
N GLY A 11 8.67 12.06 -4.87
CA GLY A 11 7.81 11.05 -5.46
C GLY A 11 6.35 11.50 -5.40
N LEU A 12 5.59 11.29 -6.48
CA LEU A 12 4.16 11.62 -6.53
C LEU A 12 3.37 10.88 -5.43
N LEU A 13 3.83 9.69 -5.03
CA LEU A 13 3.32 8.93 -3.89
C LEU A 13 3.54 9.61 -2.52
N TYR A 14 4.63 10.34 -2.31
CA TYR A 14 4.93 11.05 -1.03
C TYR A 14 4.05 12.28 -0.81
N ARG A 15 3.30 12.70 -1.83
CA ARG A 15 2.44 13.87 -1.81
C ARG A 15 0.98 13.55 -1.45
N LEU A 16 0.61 12.27 -1.49
CA LEU A 16 -0.71 11.79 -1.09
C LEU A 16 -0.75 11.68 0.44
N PRO A 17 -1.65 12.38 1.15
CA PRO A 17 -1.61 12.47 2.61
C PRO A 17 -1.85 11.11 3.29
N ILE A 18 -2.59 10.21 2.66
CA ILE A 18 -2.89 8.88 3.20
C ILE A 18 -1.86 7.85 2.68
N ILE A 19 -1.68 7.76 1.37
CA ILE A 19 -0.79 6.75 0.75
C ILE A 19 0.70 7.06 1.02
N GLY A 20 1.08 8.33 0.99
CA GLY A 20 2.45 8.78 1.24
C GLY A 20 2.89 8.63 2.70
N ARG A 21 1.94 8.61 3.64
CA ARG A 21 2.22 8.33 5.05
C ARG A 21 2.60 6.87 5.23
N PHE A 22 1.78 5.94 4.72
CA PHE A 22 2.09 4.51 4.77
C PHE A 22 3.37 4.18 4.01
N ALA A 23 3.61 4.81 2.85
CA ALA A 23 4.84 4.62 2.10
C ALA A 23 6.08 5.08 2.89
N ARG A 24 5.99 6.21 3.62
CA ARG A 24 7.08 6.68 4.48
C ARG A 24 7.31 5.74 5.65
N GLU A 25 6.24 5.30 6.33
CA GLU A 25 6.34 4.40 7.48
C GLU A 25 6.88 3.01 7.09
N LEU A 26 6.52 2.47 5.93
CA LEU A 26 7.11 1.23 5.39
C LEU A 26 8.57 1.39 4.93
N THR A 27 8.97 2.60 4.53
CA THR A 27 10.38 2.88 4.15
C THR A 27 11.27 2.98 5.40
N GLU A 28 10.74 3.49 6.50
CA GLU A 28 11.47 3.72 7.75
C GLU A 28 11.66 2.43 8.56
N ASP A 29 10.64 1.58 8.67
CA ASP A 29 10.76 0.23 9.24
C ASP A 29 9.78 -0.75 8.58
N PHE A 30 10.27 -1.46 7.54
CA PHE A 30 9.43 -2.39 6.79
C PHE A 30 9.01 -3.60 7.64
N HIS A 31 9.92 -4.19 8.41
CA HIS A 31 9.65 -5.44 9.14
C HIS A 31 8.69 -5.23 10.31
N GLY A 32 8.82 -4.11 11.04
CA GLY A 32 7.89 -3.78 12.11
C GLY A 32 6.53 -3.33 11.60
N ASN A 33 6.50 -2.54 10.54
CA ASN A 33 5.29 -1.80 10.15
C ASN A 33 4.42 -2.50 9.10
N ILE A 34 4.96 -3.49 8.37
CA ILE A 34 4.20 -4.25 7.36
C ILE A 34 3.00 -5.00 7.96
N TRP A 35 3.17 -5.57 9.16
CA TRP A 35 2.10 -6.30 9.84
C TRP A 35 0.94 -5.38 10.23
N TYR A 36 1.24 -4.19 10.75
CA TYR A 36 0.21 -3.20 11.06
C TYR A 36 -0.54 -2.74 9.80
N PHE A 37 0.19 -2.51 8.70
CA PHE A 37 -0.42 -2.13 7.43
C PHE A 37 -1.37 -3.21 6.89
N LEU A 38 -0.97 -4.48 6.94
CA LEU A 38 -1.83 -5.60 6.54
C LEU A 38 -3.09 -5.72 7.41
N VAL A 39 -2.97 -5.55 8.72
CA VAL A 39 -4.11 -5.58 9.64
C VAL A 39 -5.09 -4.43 9.37
N ILE A 40 -4.60 -3.24 9.05
CA ILE A 40 -5.44 -2.09 8.68
C ILE A 40 -6.21 -2.39 7.39
N LEU A 41 -5.54 -2.92 6.35
CA LEU A 41 -6.20 -3.32 5.11
C LEU A 41 -7.26 -4.40 5.35
N LEU A 42 -6.95 -5.40 6.17
CA LEU A 42 -7.90 -6.45 6.54
C LEU A 42 -9.12 -5.88 7.27
N THR A 43 -8.89 -4.94 8.19
CA THR A 43 -9.98 -4.30 8.94
C THR A 43 -10.87 -3.47 8.02
N LEU A 44 -10.28 -2.72 7.08
CA LEU A 44 -11.02 -2.00 6.03
C LEU A 44 -11.86 -2.94 5.18
N LEU A 45 -11.33 -4.12 4.83
CA LEU A 45 -12.08 -5.13 4.10
C LEU A 45 -13.27 -5.63 4.93
N VAL A 46 -13.07 -5.96 6.21
CA VAL A 46 -14.17 -6.40 7.10
C VAL A 46 -15.26 -5.35 7.21
N VAL A 47 -14.90 -4.06 7.35
CA VAL A 47 -15.87 -2.96 7.37
C VAL A 47 -16.61 -2.83 6.04
N ALA A 48 -15.89 -2.98 4.92
CA ALA A 48 -16.50 -2.97 3.60
C ALA A 48 -17.49 -4.14 3.41
N LEU A 49 -17.17 -5.32 3.95
CA LEU A 49 -18.06 -6.49 3.93
C LEU A 49 -19.31 -6.26 4.76
N GLN A 50 -19.18 -5.67 5.95
CA GLN A 50 -20.35 -5.36 6.77
C GLN A 50 -21.23 -4.28 6.12
N THR A 51 -20.64 -3.32 5.41
CA THR A 51 -21.38 -2.20 4.80
C THR A 51 -22.05 -2.57 3.49
N TRP A 52 -21.38 -3.35 2.63
CA TRP A 52 -21.82 -3.62 1.26
C TRP A 52 -22.05 -5.10 0.95
N GLY A 53 -21.58 -6.03 1.78
CA GLY A 53 -21.73 -7.47 1.55
C GLY A 53 -20.85 -8.01 0.42
N LEU A 54 -21.43 -8.91 -0.40
CA LEU A 54 -20.74 -9.59 -1.51
C LEU A 54 -20.04 -8.65 -2.52
N PRO A 55 -20.64 -7.51 -2.93
CA PRO A 55 -19.99 -6.53 -3.80
C PRO A 55 -18.60 -6.08 -3.31
N ALA A 56 -18.40 -5.91 -2.01
CA ALA A 56 -17.10 -5.53 -1.47
C ALA A 56 -16.02 -6.59 -1.74
N LEU A 57 -16.36 -7.88 -1.68
CA LEU A 57 -15.44 -8.97 -2.06
C LEU A 57 -15.10 -8.90 -3.54
N THR A 58 -16.09 -8.66 -4.40
CA THR A 58 -15.86 -8.61 -5.85
C THR A 58 -14.92 -7.45 -6.22
N LEU A 59 -15.11 -6.27 -5.62
CA LEU A 59 -14.23 -5.12 -5.84
C LEU A 59 -12.82 -5.35 -5.27
N ALA A 60 -12.72 -5.96 -4.09
CA ALA A 60 -11.43 -6.33 -3.52
C ALA A 60 -10.67 -7.34 -4.40
N ALA A 61 -11.37 -8.35 -4.94
CA ALA A 61 -10.79 -9.33 -5.85
C ALA A 61 -10.35 -8.70 -7.18
N VAL A 62 -11.16 -7.81 -7.76
CA VAL A 62 -10.80 -7.06 -8.97
C VAL A 62 -9.59 -6.15 -8.71
N GLY A 63 -9.52 -5.49 -7.55
CA GLY A 63 -8.36 -4.70 -7.14
C GLY A 63 -7.10 -5.52 -6.92
N ALA A 64 -7.23 -6.75 -6.41
CA ALA A 64 -6.10 -7.67 -6.21
C ALA A 64 -5.62 -8.32 -7.52
N THR A 65 -6.47 -8.40 -8.54
CA THR A 65 -6.15 -8.99 -9.85
C THR A 65 -4.87 -8.41 -10.50
N PRO A 66 -4.71 -7.08 -10.67
CA PRO A 66 -3.47 -6.51 -11.21
C PRO A 66 -2.26 -6.81 -10.31
N VAL A 67 -2.44 -6.88 -8.98
CA VAL A 67 -1.36 -7.26 -8.05
C VAL A 67 -0.89 -8.69 -8.32
N MET A 68 -1.82 -9.62 -8.50
CA MET A 68 -1.51 -11.01 -8.85
C MET A 68 -0.81 -11.12 -10.21
N PHE A 69 -1.24 -10.34 -11.22
CA PHE A 69 -0.53 -10.28 -12.50
C PHE A 69 0.91 -9.80 -12.34
N VAL A 70 1.14 -8.74 -11.57
CA VAL A 70 2.48 -8.23 -11.29
C VAL A 70 3.32 -9.28 -10.57
N ILE A 71 2.76 -9.98 -9.58
CA ILE A 71 3.43 -11.09 -8.87
C ILE A 71 3.82 -12.19 -9.84
N ILE A 72 2.91 -12.65 -10.69
CA ILE A 72 3.17 -13.69 -11.69
C ILE A 72 4.27 -13.25 -12.65
N VAL A 73 4.23 -12.02 -13.14
CA VAL A 73 5.28 -11.46 -14.01
C VAL A 73 6.62 -11.42 -13.28
N MET A 74 6.67 -10.96 -12.02
CA MET A 74 7.91 -10.94 -11.23
C MET A 74 8.50 -12.34 -11.04
N ILE A 75 7.67 -13.33 -10.73
CA ILE A 75 8.10 -14.73 -10.60
C ILE A 75 8.60 -15.27 -11.95
N THR A 76 7.91 -14.96 -13.04
CA THR A 76 8.26 -15.44 -14.39
C THR A 76 9.56 -14.80 -14.90
N VAL A 77 9.79 -13.53 -14.58
CA VAL A 77 11.01 -12.81 -14.95
C VAL A 77 12.23 -13.32 -14.15
N GLY A 78 12.01 -13.96 -12.99
CA GLY A 78 13.02 -14.78 -12.32
C GLY A 78 14.32 -14.05 -12.00
N LYS A 79 14.22 -12.79 -11.54
CA LYS A 79 15.36 -12.00 -11.09
C LYS A 79 15.57 -12.10 -9.60
#